data_AF-A0A2N2M3H7-F1
#
_entry.id   AF-A0A2N2M3H7-F1
#
_cell.length_a   1.000
_cell.length_b   1.000
_cell.length_c   1.000
_cell.angle_alpha   90.00
_cell.angle_beta   90.00
_cell.angle_gamma   90.00
#
_symmetry.space_group_name_H-M   'P 1'
#
loop_
_entity.id
_entity.type
_entity.pdbx_description
1 polymer ?
#
loop_
_entity_poly.entity_id
_entity_poly.type
_entity_poly.pdbx_seq_one_letter_code
_entity_poly.pdbx_strand_id
1 'polypeptide(L)'
;MWSQEKVLRAAFLVGAVTDALAILPMIAPPLANILWGFEDVSGAYQFAMGYGASLMLGWTVLLIWAYQKPMERKVVAALTVLVIYGLVLTEVMAVLSGHLAVWRILPTWFLQTILLCLFAGGFHYDKLRQWRKRLT
;
A
#
# COMPACT_ATOMS: atom_id res chain seq x y z
N MET A 1 -24.21 7.24 8.43
CA MET A 1 -23.54 5.92 8.44
C MET A 1 -22.94 5.70 7.06
N TRP A 2 -21.64 5.43 6.94
CA TRP A 2 -20.98 5.23 5.63
C TRP A 2 -21.51 3.95 4.96
N SER A 3 -21.58 3.91 3.63
CA SER A 3 -21.87 2.67 2.88
C SER A 3 -20.56 1.94 2.54
N GLN A 4 -20.61 0.63 2.31
CA GLN A 4 -19.44 -0.14 1.85
C GLN A 4 -18.80 0.50 0.61
N GLU A 5 -19.64 0.96 -0.32
CA GLU A 5 -19.18 1.64 -1.53
C GLU A 5 -18.31 2.86 -1.20
N LYS A 6 -18.74 3.73 -0.27
CA LYS A 6 -17.97 4.93 0.12
C LYS A 6 -16.65 4.57 0.78
N VAL A 7 -16.62 3.51 1.59
CA VAL A 7 -15.39 3.04 2.23
C VAL A 7 -14.41 2.50 1.18
N LEU A 8 -14.90 1.69 0.22
CA LEU A 8 -14.06 1.19 -0.87
C LEU A 8 -13.55 2.31 -1.78
N ARG A 9 -14.39 3.32 -2.09
CA ARG A 9 -13.95 4.51 -2.85
C ARG A 9 -12.83 5.24 -2.12
N ALA A 10 -12.97 5.46 -0.81
CA ALA A 10 -11.91 6.08 -0.01
C ALA A 10 -10.63 5.22 -0.01
N ALA A 11 -10.75 3.91 0.18
CA ALA A 11 -9.60 2.99 0.16
C ALA A 11 -8.86 3.03 -1.18
N PHE A 12 -9.58 2.93 -2.31
CA PHE A 12 -8.98 3.00 -3.64
C PHE A 12 -8.32 4.35 -3.93
N LEU A 13 -8.94 5.46 -3.51
CA LEU A 13 -8.36 6.79 -3.70
C LEU A 13 -7.09 6.98 -2.86
N VAL A 14 -7.14 6.65 -1.57
CA VAL A 14 -5.99 6.77 -0.66
C VAL A 14 -4.86 5.86 -1.12
N GLY A 15 -5.16 4.64 -1.54
CA GLY A 15 -4.17 3.73 -2.12
C GLY A 15 -3.54 4.28 -3.39
N ALA A 16 -4.34 4.78 -4.35
CA ALA A 16 -3.82 5.34 -5.59
C ALA A 16 -2.89 6.53 -5.36
N VAL A 17 -3.26 7.43 -4.43
CA VAL A 17 -2.39 8.56 -4.04
C VAL A 17 -1.11 8.06 -3.39
N THR A 18 -1.20 7.04 -2.53
CA THR A 18 -0.03 6.47 -1.85
C THR A 18 0.93 5.84 -2.85
N ASP A 19 0.43 5.02 -3.77
CA ASP A 19 1.24 4.36 -4.80
C ASP A 19 1.91 5.40 -5.71
N ALA A 20 1.18 6.45 -6.12
CA ALA A 20 1.73 7.53 -6.93
C ALA A 20 2.85 8.30 -6.20
N LEU A 21 2.69 8.56 -4.90
CA LEU A 21 3.73 9.20 -4.09
C LEU A 21 4.93 8.27 -3.86
N ALA A 22 4.70 6.97 -3.73
CA ALA A 22 5.76 5.97 -3.55
C ALA A 22 6.69 5.88 -4.76
N ILE A 23 6.25 6.25 -5.96
CA ILE A 23 7.11 6.31 -7.16
C ILE A 23 8.26 7.31 -6.97
N LEU A 24 8.03 8.44 -6.28
CA LEU A 24 9.02 9.51 -6.14
C LEU A 24 10.36 9.04 -5.54
N PRO A 25 10.40 8.39 -4.36
CA PRO A 25 11.64 7.84 -3.84
C PRO A 25 12.20 6.69 -4.68
N MET A 26 11.41 6.06 -5.55
CA MET A 26 11.91 4.99 -6.41
C MET A 26 12.68 5.49 -7.63
N ILE A 27 12.33 6.67 -8.14
CA ILE A 27 12.99 7.27 -9.30
C ILE A 27 14.05 8.30 -8.91
N ALA A 28 13.98 8.86 -7.70
CA ALA A 28 14.90 9.90 -7.23
C ALA A 28 15.74 9.39 -6.04
N PRO A 29 17.04 9.06 -6.24
CA PRO A 29 17.92 8.59 -5.18
C PRO A 29 17.99 9.50 -3.93
N PRO A 30 17.96 10.85 -4.03
CA PRO A 30 17.94 11.70 -2.84
C PRO A 30 16.71 11.47 -1.95
N LEU A 31 15.54 11.20 -2.56
CA LEU A 31 14.32 10.90 -1.81
C LEU A 31 14.36 9.51 -1.19
N ALA A 32 14.98 8.53 -1.86
CA ALA A 32 15.23 7.21 -1.29
C ALA A 32 16.11 7.28 -0.03
N ASN A 33 17.15 8.12 -0.05
CA ASN A 33 17.99 8.36 1.12
C ASN A 33 17.18 9.00 2.27
N ILE A 34 16.40 10.05 1.99
CA ILE A 34 15.61 10.70 3.04
C ILE A 34 14.61 9.73 3.67
N LEU A 35 13.93 8.92 2.86
CA LEU A 35 12.83 8.07 3.33
C LEU A 35 13.32 6.75 3.94
N TRP A 36 14.21 6.04 3.23
CA TRP A 36 14.69 4.71 3.62
C TRP A 36 16.16 4.70 3.99
N GLY A 37 16.91 5.74 3.64
CA GLY A 37 18.34 5.80 3.93
C GLY A 37 19.20 4.99 2.99
N PHE A 38 18.66 4.62 1.83
CA PHE A 38 19.43 3.97 0.79
C PHE A 38 20.29 5.01 0.06
N GLU A 39 21.60 4.77 0.08
CA GLU A 39 22.60 5.51 -0.68
C GLU A 39 23.08 4.75 -1.91
N ASP A 40 22.56 3.53 -2.12
CA ASP A 40 22.92 2.70 -3.25
C ASP A 40 22.41 3.34 -4.56
N VAL A 41 23.34 3.51 -5.49
CA VAL A 41 23.09 4.00 -6.84
C VAL A 41 23.56 2.99 -7.89
N SER A 42 23.82 1.74 -7.48
CA SER A 42 24.23 0.65 -8.35
C SER A 42 23.20 0.37 -9.44
N GLY A 43 23.66 -0.17 -10.58
CA GLY A 43 22.77 -0.55 -11.66
C GLY A 43 21.74 -1.60 -11.24
N ALA A 44 22.09 -2.50 -10.32
CA ALA A 44 21.17 -3.48 -9.76
C ALA A 44 20.06 -2.83 -8.93
N TYR A 45 20.42 -1.86 -8.08
CA TYR A 45 19.46 -1.08 -7.31
C TYR A 45 18.53 -0.28 -8.23
N GLN A 46 19.08 0.48 -9.18
CA GLN A 46 18.29 1.27 -10.14
C GLN A 46 17.33 0.39 -10.95
N PHE A 47 17.77 -0.79 -11.38
CA PHE A 47 16.93 -1.76 -12.07
C PHE A 47 15.77 -2.23 -11.19
N ALA A 48 16.05 -2.66 -9.95
CA ALA A 48 15.03 -3.11 -9.01
C ALA A 48 14.02 -1.99 -8.67
N MET A 49 14.50 -0.78 -8.41
CA MET A 49 13.66 0.39 -8.13
C MET A 49 12.82 0.78 -9.35
N GLY A 50 13.38 0.68 -10.57
CA GLY A 50 12.62 0.91 -11.80
C GLY A 50 11.49 -0.10 -12.01
N TYR A 51 11.73 -1.38 -11.72
CA TYR A 51 10.67 -2.40 -11.71
C TYR A 51 9.59 -2.07 -10.67
N GLY A 52 10.00 -1.74 -9.44
CA GLY A 52 9.08 -1.35 -8.39
C GLY A 52 8.24 -0.13 -8.76
N ALA A 53 8.86 0.92 -9.32
CA ALA A 53 8.17 2.13 -9.79
C ALA A 53 7.15 1.82 -10.90
N SER A 54 7.51 0.95 -11.85
CA SER A 54 6.61 0.53 -12.93
C SER A 54 5.40 -0.23 -12.39
N LEU A 55 5.62 -1.11 -11.40
CA LEU A 55 4.54 -1.82 -10.72
C LEU A 55 3.64 -0.87 -9.93
N MET A 56 4.20 0.10 -9.21
CA MET A 56 3.43 1.11 -8.47
C MET A 56 2.59 1.99 -9.41
N LEU A 57 3.11 2.35 -10.58
CA LEU A 57 2.35 3.07 -11.59
C LEU A 57 1.19 2.23 -12.13
N GLY A 58 1.45 0.96 -12.46
CA GLY A 58 0.42 0.01 -12.88
C GLY A 58 -0.67 -0.18 -11.82
N TRP A 59 -0.27 -0.30 -10.55
CA TRP A 59 -1.19 -0.45 -9.43
C TRP A 59 -2.00 0.82 -9.17
N THR A 60 -1.39 2.00 -9.29
CA THR A 60 -2.08 3.31 -9.23
C THR A 60 -3.23 3.36 -10.24
N VAL A 61 -2.96 3.01 -11.49
CA VAL A 61 -3.98 2.98 -12.56
C VAL A 61 -5.06 1.96 -12.24
N LEU A 62 -4.70 0.78 -11.75
CA LEU A 62 -5.64 -0.26 -11.34
C LEU A 62 -6.57 0.21 -10.21
N LEU A 63 -6.04 0.95 -9.23
CA LEU A 63 -6.83 1.50 -8.12
C LEU A 63 -7.77 2.62 -8.58
N ILE A 64 -7.32 3.50 -9.47
CA ILE A 64 -8.18 4.52 -10.09
C ILE A 64 -9.29 3.86 -10.91
N TRP A 65 -8.97 2.78 -11.64
CA TRP A 65 -9.98 1.99 -12.33
C TRP A 65 -10.96 1.35 -11.35
N ALA A 66 -10.49 0.72 -10.27
CA ALA A 66 -11.34 0.13 -9.24
C ALA A 66 -12.26 1.18 -8.59
N TYR A 67 -11.75 2.40 -8.37
CA TYR A 67 -12.50 3.52 -7.81
C TYR A 67 -13.77 3.87 -8.60
N GLN A 68 -13.77 3.73 -9.93
CA GLN A 68 -14.95 4.06 -10.76
C GLN A 68 -16.14 3.16 -10.45
N LYS A 69 -15.88 1.87 -10.22
CA LYS A 69 -16.89 0.82 -9.95
C LYS A 69 -16.48 -0.06 -8.77
N PRO A 70 -16.46 0.50 -7.55
CA PRO A 70 -15.80 -0.11 -6.40
C PRO A 70 -16.46 -1.42 -5.93
N MET A 71 -17.79 -1.54 -6.08
CA MET A 71 -18.53 -2.74 -5.68
C MET A 71 -18.30 -3.91 -6.63
N GLU A 72 -18.32 -3.64 -7.94
CA GLU A 72 -18.01 -4.63 -8.99
C GLU A 72 -16.55 -5.10 -8.90
N ARG A 73 -15.64 -4.19 -8.51
CA ARG A 73 -14.18 -4.40 -8.51
C ARG A 73 -13.59 -4.60 -7.11
N LYS A 74 -14.43 -4.95 -6.13
CA LYS A 74 -14.01 -5.10 -4.71
C LYS A 74 -12.88 -6.12 -4.50
N VAL A 75 -12.71 -7.09 -5.41
CA VAL A 75 -11.57 -8.04 -5.39
C VAL A 75 -10.23 -7.32 -5.43
N VAL A 76 -10.13 -6.15 -6.08
CA VAL A 76 -8.90 -5.35 -6.10
C VAL A 76 -8.48 -4.97 -4.67
N ALA A 77 -9.42 -4.69 -3.76
CA ALA A 77 -9.10 -4.42 -2.37
C ALA A 77 -8.44 -5.61 -1.67
N ALA A 78 -8.92 -6.83 -1.92
CA ALA A 78 -8.31 -8.05 -1.36
C ALA A 78 -6.92 -8.33 -1.97
N LEU A 79 -6.74 -8.05 -3.26
CA LEU A 79 -5.42 -8.14 -3.90
C LEU A 79 -4.44 -7.11 -3.30
N THR A 80 -4.90 -5.89 -3.04
CA THR A 80 -4.05 -4.88 -2.38
C THR A 80 -3.65 -5.29 -0.97
N VAL A 81 -4.52 -5.97 -0.21
CA VAL A 81 -4.15 -6.57 1.09
C VAL A 81 -3.01 -7.58 0.93
N LEU A 82 -3.08 -8.44 -0.10
CA LEU A 82 -2.00 -9.39 -0.39
C LEU A 82 -0.69 -8.69 -0.76
N VAL A 83 -0.75 -7.62 -1.55
CA VAL A 83 0.43 -6.80 -1.87
C VAL A 83 1.04 -6.19 -0.61
N ILE A 84 0.22 -5.64 0.29
CA ILE A 84 0.69 -5.08 1.57
C ILE A 84 1.43 -6.15 2.38
N TYR A 85 0.95 -7.40 2.43
CA TYR A 85 1.69 -8.48 3.10
C TYR A 85 3.05 -8.77 2.46
N GLY A 86 3.14 -8.75 1.12
CA GLY A 86 4.41 -8.90 0.41
C GLY A 86 5.40 -7.77 0.71
N LEU A 87 4.91 -6.53 0.79
CA LEU A 87 5.73 -5.35 1.14
C LEU A 87 6.23 -5.45 2.59
N VAL A 88 5.35 -5.73 3.54
CA VAL A 88 5.72 -5.93 4.97
C VAL A 88 6.76 -7.05 5.11
N LEU A 89 6.63 -8.15 4.37
CA LEU A 89 7.61 -9.22 4.40
C LEU A 89 8.98 -8.76 3.87
N THR A 90 9.01 -8.05 2.75
CA THR A 90 10.24 -7.49 2.16
C THR A 90 10.96 -6.57 3.14
N GLU A 91 10.19 -5.73 3.81
CA GLU A 91 10.61 -4.79 4.84
C GLU A 91 11.18 -5.47 6.09
N VAL A 92 10.50 -6.49 6.59
CA VAL A 92 11.01 -7.32 7.70
C VAL A 92 12.33 -7.98 7.32
N MET A 93 12.45 -8.52 6.11
CA MET A 93 13.70 -9.13 5.63
C MET A 93 14.84 -8.10 5.52
N ALA A 94 14.55 -6.88 5.07
CA ALA A 94 15.54 -5.80 5.02
C ALA A 94 16.05 -5.39 6.41
N VAL A 95 15.15 -5.35 7.39
CA VAL A 95 15.50 -5.10 8.80
C VAL A 95 16.34 -6.24 9.39
N LEU A 96 15.89 -7.48 9.23
CA LEU A 96 16.56 -8.65 9.78
C LEU A 96 17.96 -8.88 9.18
N SER A 97 18.16 -8.49 7.92
CA SER A 97 19.46 -8.57 7.24
C SER A 97 20.38 -7.38 7.53
N GLY A 98 19.94 -6.39 8.31
CA GLY A 98 20.75 -5.22 8.67
C GLY A 98 20.86 -4.14 7.59
N HIS A 99 20.14 -4.28 6.47
CA HIS A 99 20.13 -3.29 5.39
C HIS A 99 19.26 -2.06 5.70
N LEU A 100 18.33 -2.17 6.65
CA LEU A 100 17.43 -1.09 7.03
C LEU A 100 17.26 -0.99 8.55
N ALA A 101 17.40 0.21 9.10
CA ALA A 101 17.15 0.44 10.52
C ALA A 101 15.64 0.47 10.83
N VAL A 102 15.22 -0.18 11.92
CA VAL A 102 13.80 -0.28 12.33
C VAL A 102 13.12 1.08 12.39
N TRP A 103 13.78 2.11 12.93
CA TRP A 103 13.16 3.44 13.07
C TRP A 103 12.81 4.09 11.72
N ARG A 104 13.52 3.74 10.63
CA ARG A 104 13.23 4.25 9.27
C ARG A 104 11.99 3.62 8.66
N ILE A 105 11.56 2.45 9.14
CA ILE A 105 10.42 1.71 8.61
C ILE A 105 9.10 2.00 9.33
N LEU A 106 9.18 2.55 10.55
CA LEU A 106 7.99 2.89 11.35
C LEU A 106 6.98 3.76 10.60
N PRO A 107 7.37 4.80 9.83
CA PRO A 107 6.41 5.57 9.03
C PRO A 107 5.70 4.72 7.97
N THR A 108 6.44 3.84 7.30
CA THR A 108 5.91 2.93 6.28
C THR A 108 4.95 1.91 6.89
N TRP A 109 5.30 1.30 8.03
CA TRP A 109 4.42 0.38 8.74
C TRP A 109 3.16 1.04 9.27
N PHE A 110 3.25 2.28 9.75
CA PHE A 110 2.08 3.04 10.16
C PHE A 110 1.12 3.28 8.98
N LEU A 111 1.66 3.72 7.84
CA LEU A 111 0.90 3.91 6.61
C LEU A 111 0.28 2.60 6.11
N GLN A 112 1.05 1.52 6.05
CA GLN A 112 0.57 0.19 5.66
C GLN A 112 -0.50 -0.34 6.59
N THR A 113 -0.41 -0.08 7.90
CA THR A 113 -1.46 -0.46 8.86
C THR A 113 -2.77 0.27 8.54
N ILE A 114 -2.71 1.57 8.25
CA ILE A 114 -3.88 2.36 7.85
C ILE A 114 -4.47 1.80 6.54
N LEU A 115 -3.64 1.55 5.53
CA LEU A 115 -4.08 1.01 4.25
C LEU A 115 -4.69 -0.39 4.41
N LEU A 116 -4.07 -1.24 5.22
CA LEU A 116 -4.56 -2.58 5.52
C LEU A 116 -5.94 -2.51 6.16
N CYS A 117 -6.13 -1.65 7.16
CA CYS A 117 -7.42 -1.42 7.79
C CYS A 117 -8.46 -0.89 6.79
N LEU A 118 -8.10 0.03 5.90
CA LEU A 118 -8.99 0.59 4.88
C LEU A 118 -9.42 -0.47 3.85
N PHE A 119 -8.48 -1.22 3.29
CA PHE A 119 -8.77 -2.21 2.26
C PHE A 119 -9.46 -3.46 2.82
N ALA A 120 -8.95 -4.03 3.91
CA ALA A 120 -9.58 -5.19 4.55
C ALA A 120 -10.94 -4.82 5.16
N GLY A 121 -11.03 -3.66 5.81
CA GLY A 121 -12.28 -3.13 6.37
C GLY A 121 -13.31 -2.81 5.31
N GLY A 122 -12.90 -2.21 4.18
CA GLY A 122 -13.77 -1.95 3.03
C GLY A 122 -14.27 -3.23 2.36
N PHE A 123 -13.41 -4.24 2.23
CA PHE A 123 -13.77 -5.54 1.66
C PHE A 123 -14.75 -6.31 2.55
N HIS A 124 -14.52 -6.32 3.87
CA HIS A 124 -15.34 -7.03 4.85
C HIS A 124 -16.46 -6.19 5.50
N TYR A 125 -16.73 -4.98 4.98
CA TYR A 125 -17.60 -3.98 5.60
C TYR A 125 -18.97 -4.53 6.05
N ASP A 126 -19.66 -5.25 5.16
CA ASP A 126 -20.99 -5.79 5.47
C ASP A 126 -20.95 -6.85 6.59
N LYS A 127 -19.93 -7.70 6.60
CA LYS A 127 -19.72 -8.69 7.67
C LYS A 127 -19.42 -8.00 8.99
N LEU A 128 -18.55 -6.98 9.00
CA LEU A 128 -18.22 -6.19 10.19
C LEU A 128 -19.46 -5.46 10.74
N ARG A 129 -20.28 -4.90 9.85
CA ARG A 129 -21.53 -4.24 10.22
C ARG A 129 -22.53 -5.21 10.85
N GLN A 130 -22.68 -6.41 10.28
CA GLN A 130 -23.54 -7.46 10.84
C GLN A 130 -23.05 -7.93 12.21
N TRP A 131 -21.74 -8.13 12.36
CA TRP A 131 -21.13 -8.55 13.62
C TRP A 131 -21.32 -7.50 14.72
N ARG A 132 -21.11 -6.21 14.40
CA ARG A 132 -21.34 -5.11 15.35
C ARG A 132 -22.80 -5.06 15.85
N LYS A 133 -23.78 -5.28 14.96
CA LYS A 133 -25.20 -5.33 15.34
C LYS A 133 -25.56 -6.50 16.26
N ARG A 134 -24.77 -7.57 16.30
CA ARG A 134 -24.99 -8.71 17.21
C ARG A 134 -24.45 -8.47 18.62
N LEU A 135 -23.57 -7.48 18.79
CA LEU A 135 -22.91 -7.15 20.06
C LEU A 135 -23.55 -5.96 20.79
N THR A 136 -24.51 -5.28 20.14
CA THR A 136 -25.30 -4.17 20.68
C THR A 136 -26.74 -4.59 20.82
#